data_AF-A0A2V7HYT4-F1
#
_entry.id   AF-A0A2V7HYT4-F1
#
_cell.length_a   1.000
_cell.length_b   1.000
_cell.length_c   1.000
_cell.angle_alpha   90.00
_cell.angle_beta   90.00
_cell.angle_gamma   90.00
#
_symmetry.space_group_name_H-M   'P 1'
#
loop_
_entity.id
_entity.type
_entity.pdbx_description
1 polymer ?
#
loop_
_entity_poly.entity_id
_entity_poly.type
_entity_poly.pdbx_seq_one_letter_code
_entity_poly.pdbx_strand_id
1 'polypeptide(L)' 'YLTELAGVFHPYYKAHRIITGDRALTLARLGLCAAVGQVVRNGLGLLGVTAPESM' A
#
# COMPACT_ATOMS: atom_id res chain seq x y z
N TYR A 1 6.53 13.28 2.27
CA TYR A 1 6.58 11.85 2.63
C TYR A 1 5.40 11.07 2.08
N LEU A 2 4.15 11.26 2.52
CA LEU A 2 3.02 10.42 2.05
C LEU A 2 2.82 10.46 0.52
N THR A 3 2.96 11.63 -0.10
CA THR A 3 2.91 11.79 -1.56
C THR A 3 4.02 11.01 -2.26
N GLU A 4 5.23 11.01 -1.69
CA GLU A 4 6.38 10.29 -2.23
C GLU A 4 6.20 8.77 -2.07
N LEU A 5 5.75 8.31 -0.90
CA LEU A 5 5.40 6.91 -0.64
C LEU A 5 4.33 6.42 -1.62
N ALA A 6 3.28 7.19 -1.83
CA ALA A 6 2.25 6.88 -2.82
C ALA A 6 2.84 6.86 -4.24
N GLY A 7 3.72 7.81 -4.55
CA GLY A 7 4.42 7.92 -5.83
C GLY A 7 5.30 6.72 -6.17
N VAL A 8 5.98 6.11 -5.19
CA VAL A 8 6.77 4.89 -5.40
C VAL A 8 5.93 3.61 -5.32
N PHE A 9 4.85 3.60 -4.54
CA PHE A 9 3.98 2.43 -4.43
C PHE A 9 3.09 2.23 -5.67
N HIS A 10 2.59 3.30 -6.27
CA HIS A 10 1.76 3.23 -7.48
C HIS A 10 2.40 2.46 -8.65
N PRO A 11 3.65 2.74 -9.08
CA PRO A 11 4.30 1.97 -10.12
C PRO A 11 4.61 0.54 -9.68
N TYR A 12 4.93 0.30 -8.41
CA TYR A 12 5.10 -1.06 -7.86
C TYR A 12 3.82 -1.89 -8.02
N TYR A 13 2.67 -1.36 -7.62
CA TYR A 13 1.38 -2.06 -7.71
C TYR A 13 1.02 -2.39 -9.17
N LYS A 14 1.32 -1.49 -10.11
CA LYS A 14 1.11 -1.71 -11.54
C LYS A 14 2.06 -2.78 -12.11
N ALA A 15 3.34 -2.75 -11.71
CA ALA A 15 4.37 -3.62 -12.26
C ALA A 15 4.30 -5.06 -11.71
N HIS A 16 3.79 -5.24 -10.48
CA HIS A 16 3.80 -6.52 -9.79
C HIS A 16 2.39 -7.02 -9.48
N ARG A 17 2.00 -8.13 -10.12
CA ARG A 17 0.77 -8.85 -9.77
C ARG A 17 0.86 -9.37 -8.33
N ILE A 18 -0.03 -8.91 -7.45
CA ILE A 18 -0.01 -9.27 -6.03
C ILE A 18 -0.42 -10.73 -5.81
N ILE A 19 -1.55 -11.14 -6.40
CA ILE A 19 -2.08 -12.50 -6.29
C ILE A 19 -1.58 -13.34 -7.47
N THR A 20 -0.73 -14.32 -7.16
CA THR A 20 -0.10 -15.21 -8.14
C THR A 20 -0.25 -16.67 -7.72
N GLY A 21 0.20 -17.62 -8.56
CA GLY A 21 0.23 -19.04 -8.19
C GLY A 21 1.25 -19.38 -7.10
N ASP A 22 2.24 -18.52 -6.87
CA ASP A 22 3.19 -18.66 -5.77
C ASP A 22 2.58 -18.06 -4.48
N ARG A 23 2.28 -18.94 -3.52
CA ARG A 23 1.68 -18.57 -2.25
C ARG A 23 2.63 -17.74 -1.38
N ALA A 24 3.92 -18.07 -1.35
CA ALA A 24 4.88 -17.37 -0.50
C ALA A 24 5.07 -15.93 -1.02
N LEU A 25 5.24 -15.79 -2.34
CA LEU A 25 5.34 -14.48 -2.98
C LEU A 25 4.07 -13.65 -2.80
N THR A 26 2.89 -14.27 -2.94
CA THR A 26 1.60 -13.59 -2.74
C THR A 26 1.48 -13.05 -1.31
N LEU A 27 1.80 -13.85 -0.30
CA LEU A 27 1.74 -13.42 1.10
C LEU A 27 2.75 -12.29 1.39
N ALA A 28 3.96 -12.37 0.85
CA ALA A 28 4.95 -11.31 0.99
C ALA A 28 4.45 -9.98 0.39
N ARG A 29 3.87 -10.02 -0.81
CA ARG A 29 3.33 -8.83 -1.49
C ARG A 29 2.11 -8.27 -0.78
N LEU A 30 1.21 -9.11 -0.27
CA LEU A 30 0.08 -8.69 0.56
C LEU A 30 0.54 -8.00 1.85
N GLY A 31 1.58 -8.55 2.50
CA GLY A 31 2.18 -7.94 3.69
C GLY A 31 2.74 -6.54 3.40
N LEU A 32 3.43 -6.37 2.27
CA LEU A 32 3.89 -5.06 1.83
C LEU A 32 2.73 -4.09 1.58
N CYS A 33 1.68 -4.51 0.86
CA CYS A 33 0.49 -3.66 0.64
C CYS A 33 -0.18 -3.25 1.96
N ALA A 34 -0.30 -4.17 2.91
CA ALA A 34 -0.88 -3.90 4.22
C ALA A 34 -0.03 -2.89 5.03
N ALA A 35 1.30 -3.05 5.02
CA ALA A 35 2.22 -2.15 5.69
C ALA A 35 2.17 -0.74 5.09
N VAL A 36 2.21 -0.61 3.77
CA VAL A 36 2.08 0.69 3.08
C VAL A 36 0.72 1.34 3.42
N GLY A 37 -0.37 0.58 3.35
CA GLY A 37 -1.70 1.06 3.73
C GLY A 37 -1.75 1.56 5.17
N GLN A 38 -1.08 0.88 6.11
CA GLN A 38 -1.02 1.33 7.50
C GLN A 38 -0.26 2.64 7.66
N VAL A 39 0.88 2.80 6.97
CA VAL A 39 1.66 4.05 7.01
C VAL A 39 0.85 5.22 6.43
N VAL A 40 0.12 4.98 5.33
CA VAL A 40 -0.75 5.99 4.73
C VAL A 40 -1.88 6.38 5.68
N ARG A 41 -2.57 5.41 6.29
CA ARG A 41 -3.62 5.67 7.30
C ARG A 41 -3.10 6.48 8.48
N ASN A 42 -1.96 6.09 9.05
CA ASN A 42 -1.35 6.80 10.17
C ASN A 42 -0.98 8.23 9.78
N GLY A 43 -0.36 8.41 8.61
CA GLY A 43 0.04 9.72 8.14
C GLY A 43 -1.13 10.65 7.83
N LEU A 44 -2.19 10.16 7.18
CA LEU A 44 -3.40 10.93 6.95
C LEU A 44 -4.07 11.31 8.28
N GLY A 45 -4.11 10.39 9.24
CA GLY A 45 -4.59 10.66 10.60
C GLY A 45 -3.81 11.77 11.31
N LEU A 46 -2.48 11.81 11.16
CA LEU A 46 -1.65 12.90 11.69
C LEU A 46 -1.95 14.26 11.02
N LEU A 47 -2.41 14.26 9.76
CA LEU A 47 -2.82 15.45 9.03
C LEU A 47 -4.29 15.85 9.31
N GLY A 48 -5.01 15.10 10.16
CA GLY A 48 -6.42 15.35 10.45
C GLY A 48 -7.36 14.96 9.32
N VAL A 49 -6.93 14.10 8.39
CA VAL A 49 -7.71 13.67 7.22
C VAL A 49 -8.05 12.18 7.34
N THR A 50 -9.27 11.80 6.95
CA THR A 50 -9.71 10.41 6.92
C THR A 50 -9.13 9.66 5.73
N ALA A 51 -8.74 8.40 5.94
CA ALA A 51 -8.29 7.48 4.90
C ALA A 51 -9.44 6.53 4.51
N PRO A 52 -10.19 6.79 3.42
CA PRO A 52 -11.35 5.97 3.05
C PRO A 52 -10.93 4.58 2.57
N GLU A 53 -11.75 3.56 2.87
CA GLU A 53 -11.49 2.16 2.47
C GLU A 53 -11.72 1.91 0.98
N SER A 54 -12.54 2.74 0.34
CA SER A 54 -12.73 2.80 -1.10
C SER A 54 -12.73 4.26 -1.53
N MET A 55 -12.06 4.54 -2.65
CA MET A 55 -12.24 5.78 -3.40
C MET A 55 -13.32 5.61 -4.46
#